data_AF-A0A7V0V273-F1
#
_entry.id   AF-A0A7V0V273-F1
#
_cell.length_a   1.000
_cell.length_b   1.000
_cell.length_c   1.000
_cell.angle_alpha   90.00
_cell.angle_beta   90.00
_cell.angle_gamma   90.00
#
_symmetry.space_group_name_H-M   'P 1'
#
loop_
_entity.id
_entity.type
_entity.pdbx_description
1 polymer ?
#
loop_
_entity_poly.entity_id
_entity_poly.type
_entity_poly.pdbx_seq_one_letter_code
_entity_poly.pdbx_strand_id
1 'polypeptide(L)' 'ESGLRTVALSGGCFQNRLLLGWTAAGLAVAGLEVLTHRQVPANDGGVALGQAAIAAAAAT' A
#
# COMPACT_ATOMS: atom_id res chain seq x y z
N GLU A 1 6.79 -20.00 -5.78
CA GLU A 1 6.64 -18.57 -5.41
C GLU A 1 5.81 -17.84 -6.48
N SER A 2 5.17 -16.71 -6.14
CA SER A 2 4.17 -16.04 -7.00
C SER A 2 4.73 -15.15 -8.13
N GLY A 3 6.03 -14.86 -8.14
CA GLY A 3 6.66 -13.97 -9.13
C GLY A 3 6.38 -12.47 -8.96
N LEU A 4 5.63 -12.09 -7.92
CA LEU A 4 5.31 -10.70 -7.61
C LEU A 4 6.55 -9.98 -7.05
N ARG A 5 6.79 -8.75 -7.53
CA ARG A 5 7.95 -7.92 -7.11
C ARG A 5 7.55 -6.59 -6.45
N THR A 6 6.27 -6.26 -6.44
CA THR A 6 5.76 -4.98 -5.94
C THR A 6 4.78 -5.23 -4.79
N VAL A 7 4.93 -4.47 -3.71
CA VAL A 7 4.12 -4.57 -2.49
C VAL A 7 3.58 -3.20 -2.10
N ALA A 8 2.29 -3.13 -1.78
CA ALA A 8 1.67 -1.90 -1.27
C ALA A 8 1.45 -2.00 0.25
N LEU A 9 1.87 -0.96 0.99
CA LEU A 9 1.63 -0.82 2.43
C LEU A 9 0.45 0.13 2.67
N SER A 10 -0.60 -0.37 3.30
CA SER A 10 -1.88 0.31 3.52
C SER A 10 -2.51 -0.11 4.84
N GLY A 11 -3.50 0.63 5.33
CA GLY A 11 -4.14 0.42 6.63
C GLY A 11 -3.63 1.38 7.69
N GLY A 12 -4.49 1.70 8.67
CA GLY A 12 -4.23 2.73 9.69
C GLY A 12 -2.96 2.50 10.52
N CYS A 13 -2.52 1.25 10.70
CA CYS A 13 -1.27 0.94 11.39
C CYS A 13 -0.04 1.60 10.74
N PHE A 14 -0.02 1.71 9.40
CA PHE A 14 1.08 2.33 8.67
C PHE A 14 1.07 3.87 8.71
N GLN A 15 0.15 4.50 9.45
CA GLN A 15 0.32 5.89 9.87
C GLN A 15 1.44 6.02 10.93
N ASN A 16 1.80 4.94 11.62
CA ASN A 16 3.00 4.89 12.44
C ASN A 16 4.24 4.96 11.53
N ARG A 17 4.94 6.09 11.59
CA ARG A 17 6.12 6.37 10.75
C ARG A 17 7.27 5.39 10.96
N LEU A 18 7.46 4.89 12.19
CA LEU A 18 8.51 3.91 12.46
C LEU A 18 8.17 2.56 11.84
N LEU A 19 6.94 2.10 12.03
CA LEU A 19 6.46 0.86 11.41
C LEU A 19 6.57 0.94 9.88
N LEU A 20 6.05 2.02 9.28
CA LEU A 20 6.14 2.24 7.83
C LEU A 20 7.58 2.27 7.34
N GLY A 21 8.45 3.03 8.01
CA GLY A 21 9.85 3.17 7.61
C GLY A 21 10.63 1.85 7.67
N TRP A 22 10.52 1.13 8.79
CA TRP A 22 11.25 -0.14 8.96
C TRP A 22 10.72 -1.25 8.05
N THR A 23 9.40 -1.37 7.90
CA THR A 23 8.80 -2.35 7.00
C THR A 23 9.18 -2.04 5.54
N ALA A 24 9.08 -0.79 5.10
CA ALA A 24 9.44 -0.41 3.74
C ALA A 24 10.93 -0.65 3.45
N ALA A 25 11.82 -0.31 4.39
CA ALA A 25 13.25 -0.55 4.24
C ALA A 25 13.58 -2.05 4.16
N GLY A 26 12.98 -2.88 5.02
CA GLY A 26 13.18 -4.33 4.99
C GLY A 26 12.71 -4.97 3.68
N LEU A 27 11.55 -4.56 3.16
CA LEU A 27 11.02 -5.03 1.88
C LEU A 27 11.90 -4.58 0.70
N ALA A 28 12.40 -3.34 0.72
CA ALA A 28 13.32 -2.84 -0.29
C ALA A 28 14.65 -3.61 -0.30
N VAL A 29 15.20 -3.92 0.87
CA VAL A 29 16.40 -4.78 1.00
C VAL A 29 16.15 -6.19 0.46
N ALA A 30 14.93 -6.71 0.60
CA ALA A 30 14.51 -7.98 0.00
C ALA A 30 14.27 -7.90 -1.52
N GLY A 31 14.54 -6.75 -2.17
CA GLY A 31 14.41 -6.57 -3.62
C GLY A 31 12.99 -6.26 -4.09
N LEU A 32 12.08 -5.90 -3.19
CA LEU A 32 10.69 -5.56 -3.53
C LEU A 32 10.54 -4.05 -3.74
N GLU A 33 9.76 -3.69 -4.75
CA GLU A 33 9.28 -2.31 -4.94
C GLU A 33 8.15 -2.03 -3.94
N VAL A 34 8.29 -0.97 -3.13
CA VAL A 34 7.32 -0.65 -2.07
C VAL A 34 6.50 0.59 -2.45
N LEU A 35 5.18 0.42 -2.49
CA LEU A 35 4.21 1.48 -2.71
C LEU A 35 3.58 1.91 -1.38
N THR A 36 3.43 3.21 -1.17
CA THR A 36 2.84 3.79 0.04
C THR A 36 1.87 4.91 -0.31
N HIS A 37 0.98 5.23 0.63
CA HIS A 37 0.01 6.32 0.48
C HIS A 37 0.69 7.70 0.50
N ARG A 38 0.27 8.60 -0.40
CA ARG A 38 0.73 10.00 -0.46
C ARG A 38 -0.41 11.01 -0.53
N GLN A 39 -1.42 10.76 -1.38
CA GLN A 39 -2.49 11.72 -1.66
C GLN A 39 -3.73 11.50 -0.76
N VAL A 40 -4.03 10.25 -0.43
CA VAL A 40 -5.07 9.86 0.52
C VAL A 40 -4.43 9.23 1.74
N PRO A 41 -5.07 9.24 2.92
CA PRO A 41 -4.52 8.57 4.08
C PRO A 41 -4.58 7.05 3.91
N ALA A 42 -3.62 6.35 4.52
CA ALA A 42 -3.61 4.89 4.56
C ALA A 42 -4.74 4.27 5.41
N ASN A 43 -5.44 5.08 6.21
CA ASN A 43 -6.53 4.65 7.08
C ASN A 43 -7.89 4.69 6.36
N ASP A 44 -8.96 4.51 7.13
CA ASP A 44 -10.33 4.41 6.61
C ASP A 44 -10.78 5.65 5.82
N GLY A 45 -10.14 6.82 6.01
CA GLY A 45 -10.37 8.01 5.20
C GLY A 45 -10.03 7.84 3.71
N GLY A 46 -9.22 6.83 3.35
CA GLY A 46 -8.87 6.50 1.96
C GLY A 46 -9.66 5.33 1.35
N VAL A 47 -10.50 4.64 2.12
CA VAL A 47 -11.14 3.37 1.69
C VAL A 47 -12.08 3.57 0.50
N ALA A 48 -12.84 4.68 0.48
CA ALA A 48 -13.77 4.97 -0.60
C ALA A 48 -13.08 5.07 -1.98
N LEU A 49 -11.84 5.58 -2.03
CA LEU A 49 -11.05 5.63 -3.27
C LEU A 49 -10.72 4.22 -3.78
N GLY A 50 -10.27 3.34 -2.89
CA GLY A 50 -9.99 1.94 -3.24
C GLY A 50 -11.22 1.21 -3.76
N GLN A 51 -12.37 1.41 -3.11
CA GLN A 51 -13.65 0.87 -3.55
C GLN A 51 -14.03 1.34 -4.95
N ALA A 52 -13.94 2.66 -5.20
CA ALA A 52 -14.25 3.23 -6.51
C ALA A 52 -13.31 2.72 -7.61
N ALA A 53 -12.00 2.62 -7.33
CA ALA A 53 -11.01 2.12 -8.29
C ALA A 53 -11.24 0.65 -8.65
N ILE A 54 -11.54 -0.21 -7.67
CA ILE A 54 -11.86 -1.62 -7.90
C ILE A 54 -13.13 -1.75 -8.73
N ALA A 55 -14.18 -0.99 -8.39
CA ALA A 55 -15.43 -1.00 -9.15
C ALA A 55 -15.22 -0.56 -10.60
N ALA A 56 -14.43 0.50 -10.82
CA ALA A 56 -14.08 0.98 -12.16
C ALA A 56 -13.30 -0.06 -12.97
N ALA A 57 -12.32 -0.75 -12.36
CA ALA A 57 -11.53 -1.78 -13.03
C ALA A 57 -12.33 -3.07 -13.33
N ALA A 58 -13.35 -3.38 -12.53
CA ALA A 58 -14.21 -4.55 -12.76
C ALA A 58 -15.33 -4.28 -13.79
N ALA A 59 -15.62 -3.02 -14.09
CA ALA A 59 -16.64 -2.62 -15.06
C ALA A 59 -16.12 -2.58 -16.52
N THR A 60 -14.82 -2.76 -16.73
CA THR A 60 -14.14 -2.83 -18.02
C THR A 60 -13.78 -4.27 -18.37
#